data_AF-A0A6A4ZIQ6-F1
#
_entry.id   AF-A0A6A4ZIQ6-F1
#
_cell.length_a   1.000
_cell.length_b   1.000
_cell.length_c   1.000
_cell.angle_alpha   90.00
_cell.angle_beta   90.00
_cell.angle_gamma   90.00
#
_symmetry.space_group_name_H-M   'P 1'
#
loop_
_entity.id
_entity.type
_entity.pdbx_description
1 polymer ?
#
loop_
_entity_poly.entity_id
_entity_poly.type
_entity_poly.pdbx_seq_one_letter_code
_entity_poly.pdbx_strand_id
1 'polypeptide(L)'
;MKIFRSLLVGATAAQAVTTYSSKVLLDTKTSACQLIDAVHETQLHRGIKTTADVIQIETLRQNHETKDDILAGSNVSDQTWLEILGGSPEAILSVLQKRCPQGALQSNQLEAVAATTPVIRKIVDS
;
A
#
# COMPACT_ATOMS: atom_id res chain seq x y z
N MET A 1 29.56 7.05 58.29
CA MET A 1 29.70 7.17 56.81
C MET A 1 28.34 6.94 56.18
N LYS A 2 27.80 7.91 55.43
CA LYS A 2 26.52 7.76 54.70
C LYS A 2 26.83 7.57 53.22
N ILE A 3 26.50 6.39 52.70
CA ILE A 3 26.75 6.03 51.30
C ILE A 3 25.52 6.46 50.50
N PHE A 4 25.65 7.51 49.70
CA PHE A 4 24.61 7.93 48.77
C PHE A 4 24.63 6.98 47.55
N ARG A 5 23.59 6.15 47.42
CA ARG A 5 23.34 5.38 46.20
C ARG A 5 22.71 6.30 45.16
N SER A 6 23.50 6.72 44.19
CA SER A 6 22.99 7.42 42.99
C SER A 6 22.23 6.41 42.12
N LEU A 7 20.93 6.64 41.94
CA LEU A 7 20.12 5.95 40.94
C LEU A 7 20.46 6.52 39.55
N LEU A 8 21.12 5.72 38.73
CA LEU A 8 21.24 5.95 37.28
C LEU A 8 19.88 5.66 36.64
N VAL A 9 19.07 6.71 36.44
CA VAL A 9 17.90 6.65 35.56
C VAL A 9 18.44 6.74 34.13
N GLY A 10 18.65 5.58 33.50
CA GLY A 10 18.99 5.51 32.09
C GLY A 10 17.82 6.06 31.27
N ALA A 11 17.99 7.25 30.69
CA ALA A 11 17.07 7.78 29.70
C ALA A 11 17.24 6.95 28.41
N THR A 12 16.39 5.95 28.22
CA THR A 12 16.23 5.30 26.93
C THR A 12 15.56 6.30 26.00
N ALA A 13 16.34 6.92 25.11
CA ALA A 13 15.78 7.69 24.02
C ALA A 13 14.91 6.75 23.17
N ALA A 14 13.60 6.96 23.19
CA ALA A 14 12.69 6.27 22.29
C ALA A 14 13.04 6.71 20.87
N GLN A 15 13.70 5.83 20.11
CA GLN A 15 14.00 6.10 18.71
C GLN A 15 12.69 6.19 17.95
N ALA A 16 12.50 7.26 17.18
CA ALA A 16 11.35 7.37 16.30
C ALA A 16 11.48 6.29 15.21
N VAL A 17 10.48 5.42 15.11
CA VAL A 17 10.42 4.39 14.06
C VAL A 17 9.87 5.04 12.80
N THR A 18 10.56 4.87 11.67
CA THR A 18 10.08 5.32 10.35
C THR A 18 8.70 4.74 10.08
N THR A 19 7.82 5.54 9.48
CA THR A 19 6.49 5.09 9.08
C THR A 19 6.44 4.94 7.57
N TYR A 20 5.84 3.84 7.12
CA TYR A 20 5.60 3.54 5.71
C TYR A 20 4.09 3.58 5.45
N SER A 21 3.70 3.88 4.21
CA SER A 21 2.32 3.79 3.74
C SER A 21 2.24 3.00 2.44
N SER A 22 1.11 2.34 2.21
CA SER A 22 0.68 1.83 0.91
C SER A 22 -0.84 1.90 0.81
N LYS A 23 -1.34 2.07 -0.41
CA LYS A 23 -2.77 2.16 -0.68
C LYS A 23 -3.19 1.20 -1.77
N VAL A 24 -4.27 0.48 -1.51
CA VAL A 24 -4.92 -0.42 -2.46
C VAL A 24 -6.40 -0.12 -2.57
N LEU A 25 -6.97 -0.44 -3.72
CA LEU A 25 -8.41 -0.51 -3.93
C LEU A 25 -8.82 -1.98 -3.91
N LEU A 26 -9.74 -2.32 -3.03
CA LEU A 26 -10.27 -3.67 -2.85
C LEU A 26 -11.66 -3.75 -3.45
N ASP A 27 -11.92 -4.76 -4.26
CA ASP A 27 -13.29 -5.13 -4.66
C ASP A 27 -13.80 -6.21 -3.71
N THR A 28 -14.83 -5.88 -2.94
CA THR A 28 -15.36 -6.74 -1.87
C THR A 28 -16.12 -7.96 -2.38
N LYS A 29 -16.56 -7.97 -3.65
CA LYS A 29 -17.28 -9.10 -4.25
C LYS A 29 -16.33 -10.08 -4.93
N THR A 30 -15.35 -9.56 -5.63
CA THR A 30 -14.42 -10.37 -6.43
C THR A 30 -13.10 -10.66 -5.70
N SER A 31 -12.84 -9.99 -4.57
CA SER A 31 -11.55 -9.99 -3.88
C SER A 31 -10.39 -9.52 -4.75
N ALA A 32 -10.69 -8.82 -5.85
CA ALA A 32 -9.67 -8.20 -6.69
C ALA A 32 -9.03 -7.04 -5.96
N CYS A 33 -7.72 -6.89 -6.14
CA CYS A 33 -6.95 -5.80 -5.56
C CYS A 33 -6.21 -5.03 -6.64
N GLN A 34 -6.29 -3.71 -6.56
CA GLN A 34 -5.52 -2.80 -7.39
C GLN A 34 -4.57 -2.01 -6.52
N LEU A 35 -3.28 -1.97 -6.89
CA LEU A 35 -2.28 -1.16 -6.22
C LEU A 35 -2.40 0.28 -6.72
N ILE A 36 -2.66 1.18 -5.78
CA ILE A 36 -2.91 2.60 -6.04
C ILE A 36 -1.68 3.41 -5.65
N ASP A 37 -1.08 3.06 -4.52
CA ASP A 37 0.19 3.62 -4.09
C ASP A 37 1.09 2.51 -3.52
N ALA A 38 2.30 2.44 -4.07
CA ALA A 38 3.30 1.46 -3.66
C ALA A 38 3.80 1.77 -2.24
N VAL A 39 4.48 0.80 -1.63
CA VAL A 39 5.07 1.01 -0.30
C VAL A 39 6.12 2.13 -0.39
N HIS A 40 5.91 3.19 0.37
CA HIS A 40 6.81 4.34 0.44
C HIS A 40 6.92 4.85 1.88
N GLU A 41 8.00 5.55 2.20
CA GLU A 41 8.16 6.25 3.48
C GLU A 41 7.21 7.45 3.55
N THR A 42 6.54 7.63 4.69
CA THR A 42 5.59 8.72 4.93
C THR A 42 5.90 9.43 6.25
N GLN A 43 5.08 10.43 6.60
CA GLN A 43 5.20 11.13 7.87
C GLN A 43 5.03 10.19 9.06
N LEU A 44 5.74 10.48 10.15
CA LEU A 44 5.64 9.74 11.40
C LEU A 44 4.19 9.66 11.88
N HIS A 45 3.67 8.44 12.02
CA HIS A 45 2.35 8.23 12.57
C HIS A 45 2.46 7.91 14.06
N ARG A 46 1.76 8.68 14.92
CA ARG A 46 1.86 8.53 16.40
C ARG A 46 1.53 7.12 16.86
N GLY A 47 0.66 6.40 16.16
CA GLY A 47 0.27 5.03 16.47
C GLY A 47 1.31 3.95 16.11
N ILE A 48 2.37 4.30 15.35
CA ILE A 48 3.44 3.38 14.98
C ILE A 48 4.62 3.60 15.94
N LYS A 49 4.90 2.59 16.76
CA LYS A 49 5.93 2.59 17.81
C LYS A 49 7.02 1.56 17.59
N THR A 50 6.70 0.47 16.89
CA THR A 50 7.62 -0.63 16.57
C THR A 50 7.59 -0.94 15.08
N THR A 51 8.61 -1.64 14.58
CA THR A 51 8.68 -2.06 13.17
C THR A 51 7.59 -3.07 12.78
N ALA A 52 6.97 -3.73 13.76
CA ALA A 52 5.89 -4.68 13.54
C ALA A 52 4.49 -4.04 13.63
N ASP A 53 4.39 -2.78 14.05
CA ASP A 53 3.10 -2.11 14.19
C ASP A 53 2.47 -1.85 12.81
N VAL A 54 1.16 -2.06 12.73
CA VAL A 54 0.38 -1.82 11.52
C VAL A 54 -0.96 -1.20 11.88
N ILE A 55 -1.39 -0.24 11.06
CA ILE A 55 -2.71 0.39 11.12
C ILE A 55 -3.35 0.25 9.74
N GLN A 56 -4.59 -0.23 9.71
CA GLN A 56 -5.39 -0.35 8.48
C GLN A 56 -6.52 0.66 8.55
N ILE A 57 -6.65 1.47 7.51
CA ILE A 57 -7.68 2.48 7.37
C ILE A 57 -8.52 2.09 6.15
N GLU A 58 -9.75 1.65 6.40
CA GLU A 58 -10.70 1.28 5.37
C GLU A 58 -11.68 2.42 5.14
N THR A 59 -11.92 2.77 3.88
CA THR A 59 -12.90 3.80 3.50
C THR A 59 -13.62 3.38 2.23
N LEU A 60 -14.95 3.30 2.30
CA LEU A 60 -15.78 3.00 1.13
C LEU A 60 -15.51 4.03 0.03
N ARG A 61 -15.40 3.55 -1.21
CA ARG A 61 -15.20 4.44 -2.35
C ARG A 61 -16.49 5.22 -2.63
N GLN A 62 -16.38 6.55 -2.62
CA GLN A 62 -17.47 7.47 -2.93
C GLN A 62 -17.25 8.27 -4.23
N ASN A 63 -16.09 8.12 -4.85
CA ASN A 63 -15.75 8.81 -6.10
C ASN A 63 -16.54 8.19 -7.27
N HIS A 64 -16.72 8.97 -8.32
CA HIS A 64 -17.29 8.47 -9.58
C HIS A 64 -16.48 7.29 -10.14
N GLU A 65 -17.14 6.45 -10.93
CA GLU A 65 -16.52 5.40 -11.74
C GLU A 65 -15.38 5.98 -12.60
N THR A 66 -14.26 5.28 -12.62
CA THR A 66 -13.16 5.53 -13.55
C THR A 66 -13.41 4.78 -14.85
N LYS A 67 -12.61 5.07 -15.89
CA LYS A 67 -12.67 4.31 -17.15
C LYS A 67 -12.41 2.82 -16.95
N ASP A 68 -11.47 2.48 -16.07
CA ASP A 68 -11.13 1.08 -15.79
C ASP A 68 -12.30 0.34 -15.12
N ASP A 69 -13.02 1.02 -14.21
CA ASP A 69 -14.23 0.45 -13.59
C ASP A 69 -15.30 0.13 -14.64
N ILE A 70 -15.51 1.05 -15.59
CA ILE A 70 -16.49 0.88 -16.68
C ILE A 70 -16.08 -0.28 -17.59
N LEU A 71 -14.80 -0.38 -17.95
CA LEU A 71 -14.28 -1.44 -18.80
C LEU A 71 -14.33 -2.82 -18.11
N ALA A 72 -14.09 -2.86 -16.80
CA ALA A 72 -14.18 -4.07 -16.00
C ALA A 72 -15.62 -4.45 -15.61
N GLY A 73 -16.59 -3.56 -15.83
CA GLY A 73 -17.96 -3.74 -15.33
C GLY A 73 -18.04 -3.77 -13.80
N SER A 74 -17.09 -3.12 -13.12
CA SER A 74 -17.00 -3.06 -11.66
C SER A 74 -18.03 -2.08 -11.10
N ASN A 75 -18.64 -2.43 -9.96
CA ASN A 75 -19.52 -1.53 -9.24
C ASN A 75 -18.73 -0.82 -8.13
N VAL A 76 -18.66 0.51 -8.22
CA VAL A 76 -17.96 1.35 -7.24
C VAL A 76 -18.45 1.15 -5.80
N SER A 77 -19.74 0.85 -5.63
CA SER A 77 -20.33 0.63 -4.30
C SER A 77 -19.78 -0.62 -3.61
N ASP A 78 -19.21 -1.55 -4.38
CA ASP A 78 -18.59 -2.78 -3.88
C ASP A 78 -17.08 -2.60 -3.64
N GLN A 79 -16.55 -1.38 -3.82
CA GLN A 79 -15.12 -1.10 -3.71
C GLN A 79 -14.76 -0.29 -2.44
N THR A 80 -13.62 -0.65 -1.85
CA THR A 80 -13.13 -0.06 -0.61
C THR A 80 -11.66 0.33 -0.77
N TRP A 81 -11.33 1.58 -0.42
CA TRP A 81 -9.94 1.98 -0.24
C TRP A 81 -9.41 1.39 1.04
N LEU A 82 -8.26 0.72 0.96
CA LEU A 82 -7.49 0.30 2.11
C LEU A 82 -6.14 1.01 2.06
N GLU A 83 -5.91 1.88 3.05
CA GLU A 83 -4.60 2.45 3.33
C GLU A 83 -3.98 1.71 4.52
N ILE A 84 -2.71 1.33 4.38
CA ILE A 84 -1.97 0.56 5.36
C ILE A 84 -0.77 1.38 5.78
N LEU A 85 -0.70 1.73 7.07
CA LEU A 85 0.46 2.35 7.68
C LEU A 85 1.23 1.29 8.46
N GLY A 86 2.56 1.24 8.30
CA GLY A 86 3.39 0.25 8.98
C GLY A 86 4.70 0.82 9.49
N GLY A 87 5.26 0.20 10.54
CA GLY A 87 6.61 0.52 11.03
C GLY A 87 7.75 -0.07 10.19
N SER A 88 7.43 -0.87 9.18
CA SER A 88 8.37 -1.42 8.20
C SER A 88 7.64 -1.80 6.91
N PRO A 89 8.35 -1.88 5.77
CA PRO A 89 7.79 -2.40 4.52
C PRO A 89 7.25 -3.83 4.67
N GLU A 90 7.94 -4.68 5.43
CA GLU A 90 7.57 -6.09 5.63
C GLU A 90 6.23 -6.23 6.38
N ALA A 91 5.99 -5.36 7.36
CA ALA A 91 4.73 -5.32 8.10
C ALA A 91 3.54 -4.96 7.17
N ILE A 92 3.75 -4.03 6.23
CA ILE A 92 2.76 -3.68 5.20
C ILE A 92 2.55 -4.85 4.23
N LEU A 93 3.62 -5.45 3.72
CA LEU A 93 3.55 -6.58 2.78
C LEU A 93 2.81 -7.77 3.39
N SER A 94 3.00 -8.06 4.68
CA SER A 94 2.27 -9.11 5.40
C SER A 94 0.75 -8.87 5.42
N VAL A 95 0.31 -7.61 5.57
CA VAL A 95 -1.11 -7.26 5.47
C VAL A 95 -1.61 -7.33 4.04
N LEU A 96 -0.84 -6.82 3.08
CA LEU A 96 -1.19 -6.88 1.66
C LEU A 96 -1.39 -8.33 1.20
N GLN A 97 -0.50 -9.26 1.58
CA GLN A 97 -0.66 -10.68 1.25
C GLN A 97 -1.94 -11.30 1.83
N LYS A 98 -2.36 -10.88 3.02
CA LYS A 98 -3.59 -11.38 3.65
C LYS A 98 -4.85 -10.79 3.02
N ARG A 99 -4.80 -9.51 2.64
CA ARG A 99 -5.95 -8.79 2.07
C ARG A 99 -6.09 -9.02 0.56
N CYS A 100 -4.98 -9.24 -0.11
CA CYS A 100 -4.85 -9.42 -1.55
C CYS A 100 -4.09 -10.71 -1.84
N PRO A 101 -4.71 -11.88 -1.60
CA PRO A 101 -4.03 -13.18 -1.77
C PRO A 101 -3.62 -13.46 -3.21
N GLN A 102 -4.28 -12.84 -4.19
CA GLN A 102 -3.95 -12.93 -5.61
C GLN A 102 -2.94 -11.87 -6.07
N GLY A 103 -2.41 -11.05 -5.15
CA GLY A 103 -1.58 -9.90 -5.45
C GLY A 103 -2.42 -8.66 -5.80
N ALA A 104 -1.80 -7.49 -5.74
CA ALA A 104 -2.41 -6.23 -6.15
C ALA A 104 -1.91 -5.89 -7.57
N LEU A 105 -2.82 -5.79 -8.53
CA LEU A 105 -2.49 -5.41 -9.90
C LEU A 105 -2.16 -3.92 -9.95
N GLN A 106 -1.02 -3.55 -10.53
CA GLN A 106 -0.69 -2.14 -10.73
C GLN A 106 -1.59 -1.57 -11.83
N SER A 107 -2.24 -0.43 -11.58
CA SER A 107 -3.13 0.22 -12.57
C SER A 107 -2.46 0.37 -13.95
N ASN A 108 -1.16 0.63 -13.96
CA ASN A 108 -0.35 0.86 -15.16
C ASN A 108 -0.10 -0.42 -15.99
N GLN A 109 -0.49 -1.60 -15.49
CA GLN A 109 -0.40 -2.86 -16.24
C GLN A 109 -1.67 -3.17 -17.03
N LEU A 110 -2.81 -2.51 -16.81
CA LEU A 110 -3.97 -2.64 -17.70
C LEU A 110 -3.68 -2.06 -19.09
N GLU A 111 -2.90 -0.97 -19.18
CA GLU A 111 -2.48 -0.38 -20.46
C GLU A 111 -1.51 -1.29 -21.23
N ALA A 112 -0.71 -2.12 -20.54
CA ALA A 112 0.25 -3.02 -21.17
C ALA A 112 -0.41 -4.26 -21.79
N VAL A 113 -1.55 -4.72 -21.27
CA VAL A 113 -2.30 -5.86 -21.84
C VAL A 113 -3.11 -5.42 -23.09
N ALA A 114 -3.49 -4.14 -23.18
CA ALA A 114 -4.12 -3.57 -24.37
C ALA A 114 -3.14 -3.29 -25.53
N ALA A 115 -1.83 -3.23 -25.25
CA ALA A 115 -0.79 -2.95 -26.24
C ALA A 115 -0.18 -4.24 -26.82
N THR A 116 -1.01 -5.13 -27.37
CA THR A 116 -0.50 -6.20 -28.24
C THR A 116 -0.06 -5.62 -29.58
N THR A 117 1.27 -5.44 -29.69
CA THR A 117 2.15 -5.40 -30.89
C THR A 117 1.89 -4.37 -32.01
N PRO A 118 2.70 -3.30 -32.12
CA PRO A 118 2.96 -2.70 -33.42
C PRO A 118 4.00 -3.54 -34.18
N VAL A 119 3.56 -4.21 -35.25
CA VAL A 119 4.46 -4.82 -36.24
C VAL A 119 5.12 -3.70 -37.04
N ILE A 120 6.36 -3.36 -36.72
CA ILE A 120 7.18 -2.48 -37.55
C ILE A 120 7.62 -3.29 -38.78
N ARG A 121 7.01 -3.04 -39.95
CA ARG A 121 7.55 -3.50 -41.23
C ARG A 121 8.54 -2.45 -41.73
N LYS A 122 9.83 -2.79 -41.66
CA LYS A 122 10.89 -2.08 -42.37
C LYS A 122 10.60 -2.15 -43.87
N ILE A 123 10.30 -1.02 -44.51
CA ILE A 123 10.40 -0.89 -45.96
C ILE A 123 11.86 -0.51 -46.22
N VAL A 124 12.57 -1.39 -46.93
CA VAL A 124 14.00 -1.27 -47.25
C VAL A 124 14.19 -0.21 -48.34
N ASP A 125 15.33 0.49 -48.25
CA ASP A 125 15.77 1.64 -49.04
C ASP A 125 15.67 1.49 -50.57
N SER A 126 15.47 2.61 -51.27
CA SER A 126 15.83 2.83 -52.69
C SER A 126 16.47 4.19 -52.86
#